data_AF-A0A0B7MGN3-F1
#
_entry.id   AF-A0A0B7MGN3-F1
#
_cell.length_a   1.000
_cell.length_b   1.000
_cell.length_c   1.000
_cell.angle_alpha   90.00
_cell.angle_beta   90.00
_cell.angle_gamma   90.00
#
_symmetry.space_group_name_H-M   'P 1'
#
loop_
_entity.id
_entity.type
_entity.pdbx_description
1 polymer ?
#
loop_
_entity_poly.entity_id
_entity_poly.type
_entity_poly.pdbx_seq_one_letter_code
_entity_poly.pdbx_strand_id
1 'polypeptide(L)'
;MNTTIFDRFAEETGARMEDLQTFEGIIKTAELYYEWTDQQTADVKNDGKMFFMSDSLFNFALSGCKQLGAELINDGAINFTSPQYRKVWESYYKPAVLGHMAVYDGYANDLVKTGDIVCSTGSTAGVSFFPSTVTYADNTTEPAELAICPYPVFEGGKKIAVQRGAGMSVIKSTKEKGKAAAVFLKWFTSPENNLRFVSSTGYLPVTKEAFGELMSKEIESISDEKIKMLLETSKIMTKRIQVLHTTAL
;
A
#
# COMPACT_ATOMS: atom_id res chain seq x y z
N MET A 1 -3.53 -6.92 -3.65
CA MET A 1 -3.56 -7.38 -5.05
C MET A 1 -4.70 -8.36 -5.20
N ASN A 2 -5.50 -8.22 -6.26
CA ASN A 2 -6.53 -9.19 -6.61
C ASN A 2 -5.87 -10.41 -7.27
N THR A 3 -5.77 -11.53 -6.55
CA THR A 3 -5.11 -12.74 -7.06
C THR A 3 -5.96 -13.46 -8.08
N THR A 4 -7.29 -13.38 -8.01
CA THR A 4 -8.17 -13.99 -9.02
C THR A 4 -7.87 -13.49 -10.44
N ILE A 5 -7.67 -12.17 -10.60
CA ILE A 5 -7.27 -11.58 -11.89
C ILE A 5 -5.80 -11.85 -12.18
N PHE A 6 -4.92 -11.69 -11.18
CA PHE A 6 -3.48 -11.84 -11.37
C PHE A 6 -3.10 -13.26 -11.78
N ASP A 7 -3.70 -14.30 -11.19
CA ASP A 7 -3.35 -15.70 -11.43
C ASP A 7 -3.71 -16.13 -12.86
N ARG A 8 -4.86 -15.67 -13.38
CA ARG A 8 -5.26 -15.89 -14.79
C ARG A 8 -4.24 -15.27 -15.76
N PHE A 9 -3.83 -14.03 -15.47
CA PHE A 9 -2.80 -13.34 -16.23
C PHE A 9 -1.43 -14.05 -16.11
N ALA A 10 -1.06 -14.47 -14.92
CA ALA A 10 0.21 -15.13 -14.62
C ALA A 10 0.32 -16.49 -15.30
N GLU A 11 -0.77 -17.25 -15.36
CA GLU A 11 -0.83 -18.57 -16.03
C GLU A 11 -0.48 -18.48 -17.52
N GLU A 12 -0.98 -17.44 -18.21
CA GLU A 12 -0.78 -17.27 -19.65
C GLU A 12 0.53 -16.56 -20.02
N THR A 13 1.02 -15.68 -19.14
CA THR A 13 2.17 -14.81 -19.44
C THR A 13 3.46 -15.18 -18.73
N GLY A 14 3.37 -16.01 -17.68
CA GLY A 14 4.49 -16.35 -16.82
C GLY A 14 4.89 -15.23 -15.84
N ALA A 15 4.08 -14.17 -15.71
CA ALA A 15 4.29 -13.15 -14.69
C ALA A 15 4.21 -13.75 -13.27
N ARG A 16 5.00 -13.23 -12.34
CA ARG A 16 5.07 -13.77 -10.97
C ARG A 16 4.93 -12.69 -9.92
N MET A 17 4.43 -13.07 -8.75
CA MET A 17 4.31 -12.14 -7.62
C MET A 17 5.68 -11.56 -7.20
N GLU A 18 6.77 -12.30 -7.40
CA GLU A 18 8.13 -11.85 -7.12
C GLU A 18 8.55 -10.66 -8.00
N ASP A 19 8.00 -10.55 -9.21
CA ASP A 19 8.30 -9.46 -10.11
C ASP A 19 7.76 -8.12 -9.55
N LEU A 20 6.78 -8.17 -8.64
CA LEU A 20 6.18 -6.99 -8.00
C LEU A 20 6.97 -6.46 -6.80
N GLN A 21 8.13 -7.06 -6.48
CA GLN A 21 8.96 -6.60 -5.36
C GLN A 21 9.67 -5.27 -5.64
N THR A 22 9.76 -4.86 -6.90
CA THR A 22 10.33 -3.57 -7.29
C THR A 22 9.38 -2.72 -8.12
N PHE A 23 9.54 -1.39 -8.06
CA PHE A 23 8.75 -0.50 -8.91
C PHE A 23 9.05 -0.73 -10.40
N GLU A 24 10.31 -0.96 -10.77
CA GLU A 24 10.67 -1.35 -12.15
C GLU A 24 10.03 -2.67 -12.57
N GLY A 25 9.92 -3.64 -11.67
CA GLY A 25 9.22 -4.89 -11.92
C GLY A 25 7.72 -4.70 -12.09
N ILE A 26 7.07 -3.92 -11.21
CA ILE A 26 5.66 -3.51 -11.36
C ILE A 26 5.42 -2.85 -12.72
N ILE A 27 6.31 -1.96 -13.17
CA ILE A 27 6.18 -1.29 -14.48
C ILE A 27 6.22 -2.30 -15.63
N LYS A 28 7.16 -3.24 -15.61
CA LYS A 28 7.28 -4.29 -16.64
C LYS A 28 6.06 -5.20 -16.63
N THR A 29 5.58 -5.60 -15.46
CA THR A 29 4.37 -6.42 -15.33
C THR A 29 3.13 -5.65 -15.80
N ALA A 30 3.06 -4.34 -15.55
CA ALA A 30 1.96 -3.50 -15.99
C ALA A 30 1.91 -3.33 -17.52
N GLU A 31 3.07 -3.18 -18.16
CA GLU A 31 3.21 -3.18 -19.62
C GLU A 31 2.74 -4.52 -20.21
N LEU A 32 3.24 -5.63 -19.67
CA LEU A 32 2.82 -6.97 -20.09
C LEU A 32 1.32 -7.21 -19.90
N TYR A 33 0.73 -6.74 -18.79
CA TYR A 33 -0.70 -6.84 -18.54
C TYR A 33 -1.53 -6.03 -19.54
N TYR A 34 -1.07 -4.82 -19.86
CA TYR A 34 -1.69 -3.98 -20.88
C TYR A 34 -1.69 -4.69 -22.24
N GLU A 35 -0.54 -5.21 -22.69
CA GLU A 35 -0.44 -5.95 -23.96
C GLU A 35 -1.31 -7.21 -23.98
N TRP A 36 -1.30 -7.98 -22.90
CA TRP A 36 -2.10 -9.21 -22.78
C TRP A 36 -3.61 -8.95 -22.81
N THR A 37 -4.06 -7.84 -22.23
CA THR A 37 -5.48 -7.47 -22.24
C THR A 37 -5.91 -6.86 -23.56
N ASP A 38 -5.08 -6.03 -24.20
CA ASP A 38 -5.34 -5.45 -25.53
C ASP A 38 -5.48 -6.55 -26.61
N GLN A 39 -4.71 -7.63 -26.50
CA GLN A 39 -4.79 -8.78 -27.41
C GLN A 39 -6.12 -9.55 -27.31
N GLN A 40 -6.86 -9.44 -26.21
CA GLN A 40 -8.16 -10.11 -26.03
C GLN A 40 -9.30 -9.39 -26.77
N THR A 41 -9.05 -8.15 -27.19
CA THR A 41 -10.00 -7.26 -27.85
C THR A 41 -9.46 -6.83 -29.21
N ALA A 42 -9.07 -7.79 -30.05
CA ALA A 42 -8.37 -7.56 -31.33
C ALA A 42 -9.03 -6.54 -32.29
N ASP A 43 -10.33 -6.28 -32.16
CA ASP A 43 -11.07 -5.30 -32.97
C ASP A 43 -11.03 -3.86 -32.41
N VAL A 44 -10.54 -3.68 -31.18
CA VAL A 44 -10.35 -2.40 -30.50
C VAL A 44 -8.85 -2.16 -30.35
N LYS A 45 -8.39 -0.93 -30.62
CA LYS A 45 -6.96 -0.62 -30.55
C LYS A 45 -6.65 0.16 -29.29
N ASN A 46 -5.58 -0.23 -28.60
CA ASN A 46 -5.05 0.45 -27.43
C ASN A 46 -6.09 0.54 -26.30
N ASP A 47 -6.79 -0.56 -26.03
CA ASP A 47 -7.74 -0.71 -24.93
C ASP A 47 -7.25 -1.69 -23.84
N GLY A 48 -5.94 -1.97 -23.84
CA GLY A 48 -5.26 -2.63 -22.74
C GLY A 48 -5.61 -2.01 -21.38
N LYS A 49 -5.79 -2.87 -20.38
CA LYS A 49 -6.21 -2.48 -19.03
C LYS A 49 -5.02 -2.03 -18.19
N MET A 50 -5.30 -1.11 -17.27
CA MET A 50 -4.34 -0.66 -16.27
C MET A 50 -4.09 -1.77 -15.24
N PHE A 51 -2.87 -1.83 -14.72
CA PHE A 51 -2.48 -2.88 -13.77
C PHE A 51 -2.35 -2.38 -12.34
N PHE A 52 -1.81 -1.16 -12.17
CA PHE A 52 -1.35 -0.66 -10.87
C PHE A 52 -1.79 0.78 -10.59
N MET A 53 -2.01 1.07 -9.30
CA MET A 53 -2.16 2.43 -8.79
C MET A 53 -1.38 2.63 -7.48
N SER A 54 -0.79 3.81 -7.28
CA SER A 54 -0.37 4.24 -5.93
C SER A 54 -1.40 5.21 -5.36
N ASP A 55 -1.99 4.89 -4.21
CA ASP A 55 -2.97 5.75 -3.52
C ASP A 55 -2.41 7.13 -3.15
N SER A 56 -1.08 7.26 -3.07
CA SER A 56 -0.45 8.53 -2.75
C SER A 56 0.86 8.69 -3.50
N LEU A 57 0.81 9.45 -4.59
CA LEU A 57 1.99 9.85 -5.35
C LEU A 57 3.01 10.60 -4.49
N PHE A 58 2.55 11.32 -3.47
CA PHE A 58 3.45 11.95 -2.49
C PHE A 58 4.23 10.89 -1.69
N ASN A 59 3.56 9.87 -1.13
CA ASN A 59 4.24 8.82 -0.37
C ASN A 59 5.14 7.96 -1.26
N PHE A 60 4.71 7.69 -2.50
CA PHE A 60 5.51 7.05 -3.54
C PHE A 60 6.78 7.85 -3.82
N ALA A 61 6.65 9.16 -4.09
CA ALA A 61 7.79 10.04 -4.36
C ALA A 61 8.74 10.15 -3.17
N LEU A 62 8.19 10.29 -1.96
CA LEU A 62 8.96 10.45 -0.73
C LEU A 62 9.75 9.17 -0.41
N SER A 63 9.09 8.02 -0.44
CA SER A 63 9.74 6.72 -0.24
C SER A 63 10.76 6.47 -1.35
N GLY A 64 10.37 6.67 -2.61
CA GLY A 64 11.21 6.40 -3.77
C GLY A 64 12.51 7.19 -3.78
N CYS A 65 12.45 8.50 -3.53
CA CYS A 65 13.66 9.32 -3.42
C CYS A 65 14.57 8.80 -2.32
N LYS A 66 14.00 8.48 -1.14
CA LYS A 66 14.77 7.98 0.01
C LYS A 66 15.40 6.63 -0.25
N GLN A 67 14.66 5.71 -0.88
CA GLN A 67 15.16 4.39 -1.31
C GLN A 67 16.37 4.56 -2.25
N LEU A 68 16.33 5.53 -3.15
CA LEU A 68 17.42 5.85 -4.09
C LEU A 68 18.51 6.77 -3.52
N GLY A 69 18.46 7.09 -2.22
CA GLY A 69 19.50 7.85 -1.52
C GLY A 69 19.40 9.36 -1.63
N ALA A 70 18.23 9.91 -1.99
CA ALA A 70 17.96 11.35 -2.03
C ALA A 70 16.84 11.75 -1.05
N GLU A 71 16.83 13.00 -0.60
CA GLU A 71 15.67 13.56 0.11
C GLU A 71 14.74 14.24 -0.90
N LEU A 72 13.44 13.92 -0.85
CA LEU A 72 12.42 14.62 -1.64
C LEU A 72 12.27 16.08 -1.18
N ILE A 73 12.39 16.33 0.12
CA ILE A 73 12.27 17.65 0.73
C ILE A 73 13.61 18.02 1.34
N ASN A 74 14.16 19.17 0.95
CA ASN A 74 15.37 19.75 1.53
C ASN A 74 15.08 21.20 1.94
N ASP A 75 15.44 21.58 3.15
CA ASP A 75 15.19 22.93 3.71
C ASP A 75 13.75 23.43 3.55
N GLY A 76 12.77 22.53 3.72
CA GLY A 76 11.34 22.84 3.60
C GLY A 76 10.82 22.99 2.17
N ALA A 77 11.66 22.81 1.15
CA ALA A 77 11.29 22.87 -0.26
C ALA A 77 11.46 21.51 -0.95
N ILE A 78 10.70 21.28 -2.02
CA ILE A 78 10.86 20.08 -2.85
C ILE A 78 12.19 20.17 -3.63
N ASN A 79 12.98 19.11 -3.57
CA ASN A 79 14.25 18.99 -4.26
C ASN A 79 14.06 18.48 -5.70
N PHE A 80 13.69 19.39 -6.61
CA PHE A 80 13.47 19.07 -8.03
C PHE A 80 14.77 18.77 -8.82
N THR A 81 15.94 19.11 -8.28
CA THR A 81 17.22 19.02 -9.02
C THR A 81 17.90 17.66 -8.88
N SER A 82 17.45 16.84 -7.93
CA SER A 82 17.97 15.47 -7.75
C SER A 82 17.62 14.59 -8.96
N PRO A 83 18.59 13.86 -9.54
CA PRO A 83 18.31 12.86 -10.59
C PRO A 83 17.32 11.78 -10.14
N GLN A 84 17.33 11.43 -8.85
CA GLN A 84 16.41 10.47 -8.24
C GLN A 84 14.97 10.97 -8.27
N TYR A 85 14.74 12.28 -8.05
CA TYR A 85 13.42 12.87 -8.20
C TYR A 85 12.85 12.57 -9.59
N ARG A 86 13.61 12.87 -10.65
CA ARG A 86 13.19 12.59 -12.03
C ARG A 86 12.93 11.10 -12.24
N LYS A 87 13.85 10.22 -11.84
CA LYS A 87 13.70 8.76 -11.99
C LYS A 87 12.39 8.27 -11.36
N VAL A 88 12.08 8.71 -10.14
CA VAL A 88 10.87 8.27 -9.42
C VAL A 88 9.60 8.73 -10.13
N TRP A 89 9.53 9.98 -10.55
CA TRP A 89 8.34 10.49 -11.24
C TRP A 89 8.16 9.91 -12.64
N GLU A 90 9.24 9.71 -13.40
CA GLU A 90 9.19 9.03 -14.69
C GLU A 90 8.73 7.57 -14.57
N SER A 91 9.01 6.93 -13.43
CA SER A 91 8.57 5.57 -13.12
C SER A 91 7.06 5.45 -12.86
N TYR A 92 6.32 6.56 -12.75
CA TYR A 92 4.87 6.55 -12.63
C TYR A 92 4.18 7.23 -13.82
N TYR A 93 4.62 8.44 -14.18
CA TYR A 93 3.94 9.22 -15.22
C TYR A 93 4.06 8.61 -16.61
N LYS A 94 5.24 8.09 -16.99
CA LYS A 94 5.40 7.49 -18.32
C LYS A 94 4.50 6.24 -18.46
N PRO A 95 4.51 5.26 -17.53
CA PRO A 95 3.57 4.15 -17.57
C PRO A 95 2.10 4.57 -17.53
N ALA A 96 1.75 5.63 -16.77
CA ALA A 96 0.38 6.14 -16.73
C ALA A 96 -0.08 6.70 -18.09
N VAL A 97 0.75 7.46 -18.78
CA VAL A 97 0.44 7.97 -20.14
C VAL A 97 0.26 6.83 -21.15
N LEU A 98 0.95 5.70 -20.92
CA LEU A 98 0.83 4.50 -21.75
C LEU A 98 -0.36 3.60 -21.37
N GLY A 99 -1.16 3.97 -20.37
CA GLY A 99 -2.30 3.15 -19.92
C GLY A 99 -1.93 1.99 -18.99
N HIS A 100 -0.67 1.86 -18.58
CA HIS A 100 -0.22 0.75 -17.72
C HIS A 100 -0.57 0.99 -16.24
N MET A 101 -0.64 2.27 -15.83
CA MET A 101 -0.94 2.69 -14.46
C MET A 101 -2.13 3.62 -14.42
N ALA A 102 -2.94 3.51 -13.36
CA ALA A 102 -4.07 4.40 -13.17
C ALA A 102 -3.68 5.76 -12.58
N VAL A 103 -4.33 6.80 -13.07
CA VAL A 103 -4.37 8.13 -12.47
C VAL A 103 -5.83 8.42 -12.15
N TYR A 104 -6.16 8.39 -10.86
CA TYR A 104 -7.55 8.45 -10.41
C TYR A 104 -7.67 9.33 -9.17
N ASP A 105 -8.66 10.21 -9.17
CA ASP A 105 -8.99 11.09 -8.04
C ASP A 105 -9.94 10.36 -7.09
N GLY A 106 -9.38 9.41 -6.36
CA GLY A 106 -10.10 8.56 -5.43
C GLY A 106 -9.18 7.49 -4.86
N TYR A 107 -9.77 6.45 -4.26
CA TYR A 107 -9.02 5.36 -3.65
C TYR A 107 -8.84 4.21 -4.64
N ALA A 108 -7.71 3.51 -4.61
CA ALA A 108 -7.47 2.36 -5.48
C ALA A 108 -8.51 1.25 -5.29
N ASN A 109 -9.14 1.15 -4.11
CA ASN A 109 -10.23 0.17 -3.87
C ASN A 109 -11.44 0.39 -4.80
N ASP A 110 -11.67 1.62 -5.28
CA ASP A 110 -12.74 1.95 -6.20
C ASP A 110 -12.50 1.36 -7.60
N LEU A 111 -11.23 1.20 -7.97
CA LEU A 111 -10.81 0.58 -9.22
C LEU A 111 -10.62 -0.94 -9.06
N VAL A 112 -10.20 -1.41 -7.88
CA VAL A 112 -10.06 -2.85 -7.61
C VAL A 112 -11.42 -3.54 -7.60
N LYS A 113 -12.47 -2.89 -7.07
CA LYS A 113 -13.84 -3.46 -7.04
C LYS A 113 -14.47 -3.63 -8.41
N THR A 114 -13.98 -2.90 -9.41
CA THR A 114 -14.42 -2.99 -10.80
C THR A 114 -13.47 -3.80 -11.68
N GLY A 115 -12.32 -4.22 -11.14
CA GLY A 115 -11.29 -4.91 -11.91
C GLY A 115 -10.55 -4.00 -12.90
N ASP A 116 -10.65 -2.67 -12.71
CA ASP A 116 -9.98 -1.67 -13.54
C ASP A 116 -8.47 -1.60 -13.25
N ILE A 117 -8.05 -2.09 -12.08
CA ILE A 117 -6.65 -2.37 -11.74
C ILE A 117 -6.54 -3.69 -10.98
N VAL A 118 -5.37 -4.33 -11.06
CA VAL A 118 -5.08 -5.61 -10.41
C VAL A 118 -4.46 -5.42 -9.03
N CYS A 119 -3.62 -4.42 -8.86
CA CYS A 119 -2.90 -4.18 -7.61
C CYS A 119 -2.69 -2.69 -7.30
N SER A 120 -2.36 -2.40 -6.06
CA SER A 120 -2.08 -1.04 -5.62
C SER A 120 -1.15 -1.00 -4.42
N THR A 121 -0.54 0.16 -4.20
CA THR A 121 0.06 0.51 -2.91
C THR A 121 -0.85 1.48 -2.18
N GLY A 122 -1.08 1.23 -0.89
CA GLY A 122 -2.02 2.00 -0.07
C GLY A 122 -1.76 1.90 1.42
N SER A 123 -2.59 2.57 2.21
CA SER A 123 -2.55 2.48 3.68
C SER A 123 -2.98 1.09 4.13
N THR A 124 -2.33 0.54 5.16
CA THR A 124 -2.72 -0.73 5.79
C THR A 124 -4.15 -0.67 6.34
N ALA A 125 -4.58 0.50 6.82
CA ALA A 125 -5.95 0.74 7.29
C ALA A 125 -6.99 0.65 6.15
N GLY A 126 -6.57 0.68 4.89
CA GLY A 126 -7.43 0.51 3.73
C GLY A 126 -7.85 -0.95 3.49
N VAL A 127 -7.21 -1.93 4.13
CA VAL A 127 -7.38 -3.36 3.83
C VAL A 127 -8.83 -3.85 3.99
N SER A 128 -9.55 -3.32 4.98
CA SER A 128 -10.94 -3.72 5.25
C SER A 128 -11.88 -3.34 4.11
N PHE A 129 -11.51 -2.36 3.28
CA PHE A 129 -12.31 -1.91 2.13
C PHE A 129 -12.02 -2.66 0.83
N PHE A 130 -11.06 -3.59 0.81
CA PHE A 130 -10.87 -4.44 -0.35
C PHE A 130 -12.05 -5.41 -0.49
N PRO A 131 -12.66 -5.47 -1.69
CA PRO A 131 -13.87 -6.24 -1.90
C PRO A 131 -13.56 -7.73 -2.01
N SER A 132 -14.54 -8.58 -1.66
CA SER A 132 -14.51 -10.02 -1.91
C SER A 132 -15.10 -10.40 -3.27
N THR A 133 -15.45 -9.42 -4.09
CA THR A 133 -16.14 -9.58 -5.37
C THR A 133 -15.73 -8.45 -6.30
N VAL A 134 -15.45 -8.79 -7.56
CA VAL A 134 -15.30 -7.81 -8.65
C VAL A 134 -16.64 -7.66 -9.35
N THR A 135 -17.04 -6.44 -9.69
CA THR A 135 -18.22 -6.14 -10.52
C THR A 135 -17.79 -5.40 -11.78
N TYR A 136 -17.97 -6.03 -12.94
CA TYR A 136 -17.56 -5.48 -14.23
C TYR A 136 -18.59 -4.49 -14.79
N ALA A 137 -18.19 -3.76 -15.83
CA ALA A 137 -19.03 -2.74 -16.48
C ALA A 137 -20.36 -3.29 -17.05
N ASP A 138 -20.40 -4.58 -17.40
CA ASP A 138 -21.60 -5.28 -17.87
C ASP A 138 -22.49 -5.84 -16.74
N ASN A 139 -22.17 -5.51 -15.48
CA ASN A 139 -22.78 -6.02 -14.25
C ASN A 139 -22.55 -7.51 -13.97
N THR A 140 -21.67 -8.18 -14.71
CA THR A 140 -21.20 -9.50 -14.29
C THR A 140 -20.28 -9.37 -13.08
N THR A 141 -20.22 -10.43 -12.27
CA THR A 141 -19.44 -10.45 -11.05
C THR A 141 -18.66 -11.74 -10.91
N GLU A 142 -17.46 -11.67 -10.32
CA GLU A 142 -16.71 -12.85 -9.90
C GLU A 142 -16.14 -12.69 -8.48
N PRO A 143 -15.94 -13.79 -7.73
CA PRO A 143 -15.23 -13.74 -6.45
C PRO A 143 -13.84 -13.11 -6.60
N ALA A 144 -13.40 -12.36 -5.60
CA ALA A 144 -12.08 -11.75 -5.58
C ALA A 144 -11.30 -12.25 -4.36
N GLU A 145 -10.11 -12.79 -4.60
CA GLU A 145 -9.15 -13.12 -3.55
C GLU A 145 -8.09 -12.03 -3.42
N LEU A 146 -7.61 -11.81 -2.19
CA LEU A 146 -6.67 -10.74 -1.86
C LEU A 146 -5.34 -11.33 -1.40
N ALA A 147 -4.25 -10.94 -2.06
CA ALA A 147 -2.91 -11.06 -1.51
C ALA A 147 -2.39 -9.70 -1.01
N ILE A 148 -1.65 -9.73 0.10
CA ILE A 148 -0.98 -8.57 0.69
C ILE A 148 0.53 -8.77 0.60
N CYS A 149 1.16 -8.02 -0.31
CA CYS A 149 2.59 -8.09 -0.57
C CYS A 149 3.38 -7.09 0.29
N PRO A 150 4.67 -7.37 0.59
CA PRO A 150 5.60 -6.37 1.10
C PRO A 150 5.63 -5.11 0.21
N TYR A 151 5.90 -3.95 0.80
CA TYR A 151 5.98 -2.70 0.06
C TYR A 151 7.14 -2.73 -0.97
N PRO A 152 6.90 -2.36 -2.24
CA PRO A 152 7.92 -2.42 -3.28
C PRO A 152 9.05 -1.40 -3.06
N VAL A 153 10.23 -1.74 -3.58
CA VAL A 153 11.42 -0.89 -3.51
C VAL A 153 12.01 -0.66 -4.90
N PHE A 154 12.59 0.50 -5.18
CA PHE A 154 13.30 0.68 -6.44
C PHE A 154 14.46 -0.31 -6.58
N GLU A 155 14.72 -0.80 -7.80
CA GLU A 155 15.86 -1.67 -8.09
C GLU A 155 17.18 -1.03 -7.61
N GLY A 156 17.98 -1.79 -6.86
CA GLY A 156 19.22 -1.31 -6.23
C GLY A 156 19.01 -0.31 -5.08
N GLY A 157 17.76 0.04 -4.74
CA GLY A 157 17.41 0.95 -3.68
C GLY A 157 17.50 0.33 -2.28
N LYS A 158 17.58 1.20 -1.27
CA LYS A 158 17.44 0.81 0.13
C LYS A 158 16.02 0.35 0.40
N LYS A 159 15.84 -0.66 1.23
CA LYS A 159 14.52 -1.15 1.64
C LYS A 159 13.89 -0.17 2.61
N ILE A 160 13.16 0.82 2.11
CA ILE A 160 12.55 1.89 2.91
C ILE A 160 11.07 2.00 2.59
N ALA A 161 10.22 2.10 3.60
CA ALA A 161 8.80 2.41 3.45
C ALA A 161 8.38 3.50 4.46
N VAL A 162 7.45 4.36 4.07
CA VAL A 162 6.90 5.38 4.96
C VAL A 162 6.00 4.74 6.02
N GLN A 163 6.20 5.11 7.29
CA GLN A 163 5.19 4.95 8.33
C GLN A 163 4.54 6.29 8.59
N ARG A 164 3.22 6.28 8.46
CA ARG A 164 2.36 7.44 8.68
C ARG A 164 1.09 6.97 9.38
N GLY A 165 0.52 7.85 10.19
CA GLY A 165 -0.72 7.62 10.91
C GLY A 165 -1.18 8.92 11.56
N ALA A 166 -2.21 8.83 12.38
CA ALA A 166 -2.66 9.94 13.21
C ALA A 166 -2.04 9.85 14.60
N GLY A 167 -1.58 10.98 15.12
CA GLY A 167 -1.27 11.14 16.54
C GLY A 167 -2.49 11.66 17.30
N MET A 168 -2.48 11.50 18.62
CA MET A 168 -3.46 12.13 19.50
C MET A 168 -2.82 13.31 20.22
N SER A 169 -3.51 14.44 20.29
CA SER A 169 -3.07 15.64 21.00
C SER A 169 -4.15 16.12 21.96
N VAL A 170 -3.72 16.65 23.10
CA VAL A 170 -4.62 17.19 24.12
C VAL A 170 -4.68 18.70 23.95
N ILE A 171 -5.85 19.24 23.65
CA ILE A 171 -6.07 20.69 23.57
C ILE A 171 -5.82 21.29 24.95
N LYS A 172 -5.20 22.48 24.99
CA LYS A 172 -4.94 23.21 26.23
C LYS A 172 -6.23 23.33 27.06
N SER A 173 -6.19 22.84 28.29
CA SER A 173 -7.36 22.71 29.16
C SER A 173 -6.97 22.88 30.63
N THR A 174 -7.94 22.70 31.54
CA THR A 174 -7.71 22.64 32.99
C THR A 174 -6.80 21.46 33.36
N LYS A 175 -6.10 21.55 34.50
CA LYS A 175 -5.20 20.50 34.98
C LYS A 175 -5.90 19.15 35.13
N GLU A 176 -7.14 19.16 35.61
CA GLU A 176 -7.98 17.97 35.83
C GLU A 176 -8.27 17.25 34.51
N LYS A 177 -8.76 17.99 33.51
CA LYS A 177 -9.02 17.46 32.16
C LYS A 177 -7.75 16.96 31.47
N GLY A 178 -6.65 17.69 31.61
CA GLY A 178 -5.34 17.26 31.10
C GLY A 178 -4.88 15.93 31.71
N LYS A 179 -5.03 15.77 33.04
CA LYS A 179 -4.72 14.52 33.74
C LYS A 179 -5.62 13.37 33.29
N ALA A 180 -6.92 13.60 33.15
CA ALA A 180 -7.86 12.59 32.67
C ALA A 180 -7.52 12.12 31.25
N ALA A 181 -7.22 13.05 30.34
CA ALA A 181 -6.78 12.73 28.99
C ALA A 181 -5.48 11.91 28.97
N ALA A 182 -4.50 12.26 29.81
CA ALA A 182 -3.25 11.51 29.91
C ALA A 182 -3.47 10.07 30.41
N VAL A 183 -4.37 9.87 31.38
CA VAL A 183 -4.74 8.52 31.87
C VAL A 183 -5.40 7.71 30.75
N PHE A 184 -6.34 8.30 30.02
CA PHE A 184 -6.98 7.66 28.88
C PHE A 184 -5.98 7.27 27.80
N LEU A 185 -5.10 8.19 27.37
CA LEU A 185 -4.11 7.91 26.34
C LEU A 185 -3.16 6.78 26.75
N LYS A 186 -2.70 6.79 28.02
CA LYS A 186 -1.86 5.71 28.55
C LYS A 186 -2.57 4.35 28.53
N TRP A 187 -3.85 4.32 28.88
CA TRP A 187 -4.66 3.11 28.80
C TRP A 187 -4.87 2.66 27.34
N PHE A 188 -5.25 3.59 26.45
CA PHE A 188 -5.54 3.27 25.05
C PHE A 188 -4.32 2.76 24.28
N THR A 189 -3.14 3.35 24.53
CA THR A 189 -1.90 2.92 23.89
C THR A 189 -1.17 1.82 24.66
N SER A 190 -1.76 1.24 25.72
CA SER A 190 -1.17 0.07 26.38
C SER A 190 -1.15 -1.13 25.41
N PRO A 191 -0.20 -2.08 25.55
CA PRO A 191 -0.03 -3.15 24.58
C PRO A 191 -1.30 -3.92 24.25
N GLU A 192 -2.05 -4.39 25.26
CA GLU A 192 -3.29 -5.16 25.09
C GLU A 192 -4.42 -4.35 24.43
N ASN A 193 -4.66 -3.12 24.90
CA ASN A 193 -5.73 -2.28 24.36
C ASN A 193 -5.42 -1.81 22.93
N ASN A 194 -4.15 -1.48 22.66
CA ASN A 194 -3.72 -1.12 21.33
C ASN A 194 -3.82 -2.30 20.37
N LEU A 195 -3.46 -3.51 20.82
CA LEU A 195 -3.57 -4.73 20.02
C LEU A 195 -5.03 -5.00 19.65
N ARG A 196 -5.95 -4.88 20.61
CA ARG A 196 -7.39 -4.98 20.34
C ARG A 196 -7.90 -3.97 19.31
N PHE A 197 -7.40 -2.74 19.35
CA PHE A 197 -7.76 -1.71 18.36
C PHE A 197 -7.25 -2.08 16.95
N VAL A 198 -6.00 -2.53 16.82
CA VAL A 198 -5.42 -2.82 15.49
C VAL A 198 -6.03 -4.07 14.84
N SER A 199 -6.36 -5.08 15.64
CA SER A 199 -6.97 -6.34 15.17
C SER A 199 -8.36 -6.15 14.52
N SER A 200 -8.97 -4.98 14.65
CA SER A 200 -10.26 -4.65 14.05
C SER A 200 -10.21 -3.52 13.01
N THR A 201 -9.05 -2.88 12.80
CA THR A 201 -8.97 -1.64 12.01
C THR A 201 -7.90 -1.64 10.92
N GLY A 202 -6.96 -2.59 10.92
CA GLY A 202 -5.85 -2.61 9.96
C GLY A 202 -4.76 -1.56 10.23
N TYR A 203 -4.85 -0.84 11.34
CA TYR A 203 -3.74 -0.06 11.86
C TYR A 203 -2.61 -0.98 12.37
N LEU A 204 -1.45 -0.39 12.64
CA LEU A 204 -0.29 -1.09 13.16
C LEU A 204 -0.11 -0.80 14.66
N PRO A 205 0.33 -1.78 15.46
CA PRO A 205 0.62 -1.54 16.87
C PRO A 205 1.66 -0.42 17.08
N VAL A 206 1.44 0.40 18.10
CA VAL A 206 2.28 1.59 18.40
C VAL A 206 3.35 1.33 19.45
N THR A 207 3.34 0.15 20.09
CA THR A 207 4.35 -0.26 21.06
C THR A 207 5.17 -1.43 20.53
N LYS A 208 6.46 -1.48 20.88
CA LYS A 208 7.36 -2.60 20.49
C LYS A 208 6.86 -3.94 21.05
N GLU A 209 6.28 -3.92 22.23
CA GLU A 209 5.73 -5.10 22.90
C GLU A 209 4.51 -5.65 22.16
N ALA A 210 3.54 -4.79 21.82
CA ALA A 210 2.37 -5.18 21.03
C ALA A 210 2.78 -5.70 19.65
N PHE A 211 3.68 -4.99 18.96
CA PHE A 211 4.16 -5.39 17.62
C PHE A 211 5.01 -6.67 17.62
N GLY A 212 5.58 -7.06 18.77
CA GLY A 212 6.46 -8.21 18.91
C GLY A 212 5.72 -9.50 19.23
N GLU A 213 5.91 -9.99 20.45
CA GLU A 213 5.38 -11.29 20.87
C GLU A 213 3.86 -11.32 20.96
N LEU A 214 3.23 -10.24 21.41
CA LEU A 214 1.77 -10.22 21.64
C LEU A 214 1.00 -10.36 20.34
N MET A 215 1.33 -9.55 19.32
CA MET A 215 0.74 -9.70 17.99
C MET A 215 1.02 -11.09 17.41
N SER A 216 2.21 -11.66 17.62
CA SER A 216 2.52 -13.01 17.12
C SER A 216 1.67 -14.10 17.78
N LYS A 217 1.28 -13.94 19.04
CA LYS A 217 0.40 -14.88 19.78
C LYS A 217 -1.07 -14.69 19.42
N GLU A 218 -1.50 -13.43 19.22
CA GLU A 218 -2.91 -13.11 18.99
C GLU A 218 -3.33 -13.15 17.52
N ILE A 219 -2.39 -13.19 16.56
CA ILE A 219 -2.72 -13.22 15.13
C ILE A 219 -3.60 -14.43 14.75
N GLU A 220 -3.43 -15.55 15.45
CA GLU A 220 -4.19 -16.78 15.22
C GLU A 220 -5.65 -16.67 15.67
N SER A 221 -5.96 -15.77 16.61
CA SER A 221 -7.32 -15.56 17.12
C SER A 221 -8.09 -14.46 16.37
N ILE A 222 -7.45 -13.76 15.42
CA ILE A 222 -8.11 -12.77 14.58
C ILE A 222 -9.02 -13.46 13.57
N SER A 223 -10.31 -13.08 13.58
CA SER A 223 -11.32 -13.68 12.69
C SER A 223 -11.32 -13.12 11.28
N ASP A 224 -10.87 -11.86 11.09
CA ASP A 224 -10.79 -11.24 9.77
C ASP A 224 -9.49 -11.65 9.08
N GLU A 225 -9.60 -12.49 8.05
CA GLU A 225 -8.43 -13.02 7.34
C GLU A 225 -7.63 -11.94 6.61
N LYS A 226 -8.25 -10.84 6.17
CA LYS A 226 -7.51 -9.72 5.55
C LYS A 226 -6.61 -9.04 6.56
N ILE A 227 -7.09 -8.87 7.79
CA ILE A 227 -6.29 -8.32 8.89
C ILE A 227 -5.16 -9.27 9.27
N LYS A 228 -5.44 -10.59 9.32
CA LYS A 228 -4.42 -11.59 9.61
C LYS A 228 -3.28 -11.59 8.58
N MET A 229 -3.63 -11.64 7.29
CA MET A 229 -2.66 -11.53 6.18
C MET A 229 -1.84 -10.24 6.27
N LEU A 230 -2.49 -9.12 6.60
CA LEU A 230 -1.84 -7.82 6.72
C LEU A 230 -0.78 -7.83 7.82
N LEU A 231 -1.12 -8.34 9.00
CA LEU A 231 -0.23 -8.37 10.15
C LEU A 231 0.94 -9.35 9.92
N GLU A 232 0.72 -10.48 9.24
CA GLU A 232 1.80 -11.39 8.85
C GLU A 232 2.79 -10.74 7.88
N THR A 233 2.28 -10.08 6.83
CA THR A 233 3.13 -9.32 5.90
C THR A 233 3.87 -8.19 6.62
N SER A 234 3.21 -7.53 7.59
CA SER A 234 3.82 -6.49 8.41
C SER A 234 4.99 -7.01 9.27
N LYS A 235 4.92 -8.24 9.78
CA LYS A 235 6.04 -8.91 10.50
C LYS A 235 7.24 -9.17 9.59
N ILE A 236 7.00 -9.53 8.33
CA ILE A 236 8.06 -9.74 7.35
C ILE A 236 8.73 -8.39 7.02
N MET A 237 7.91 -7.37 6.83
CA MET A 237 8.34 -6.01 6.52
C MET A 237 9.26 -5.42 7.58
N THR A 238 8.94 -5.53 8.87
CA THR A 238 9.79 -4.94 9.93
C THR A 238 11.17 -5.57 10.05
N LYS A 239 11.33 -6.84 9.67
CA LYS A 239 12.64 -7.51 9.65
C LYS A 239 13.50 -7.10 8.45
N ARG A 240 12.88 -6.58 7.38
CA ARG A 240 13.52 -6.41 6.07
C ARG A 240 13.58 -4.97 5.60
N ILE A 241 12.76 -4.07 6.14
CA ILE A 241 12.54 -2.72 5.64
C ILE A 241 12.75 -1.71 6.78
N GLN A 242 13.55 -0.70 6.50
CA GLN A 242 13.71 0.47 7.36
C GLN A 242 12.48 1.37 7.22
N VAL A 243 11.93 1.79 8.34
CA VAL A 243 10.77 2.68 8.36
C VAL A 243 11.20 4.14 8.32
N LEU A 244 10.64 4.90 7.37
CA LEU A 244 10.75 6.35 7.34
C LEU A 244 9.58 6.95 8.14
N HIS A 245 9.87 7.48 9.32
CA HIS A 245 8.87 8.20 10.11
C HIS A 245 8.67 9.60 9.51
N THR A 246 7.43 9.91 9.18
CA THR A 246 7.01 11.26 8.79
C THR A 246 6.20 11.85 9.92
N THR A 247 6.62 12.98 10.47
CA THR A 247 5.75 13.79 11.33
C THR A 247 4.75 14.50 10.43
N ALA A 248 3.46 14.45 10.78
CA ALA A 248 2.49 15.38 10.22
C ALA A 248 2.99 16.79 10.53
N LEU A 249 3.15 17.61 9.49
CA LEU A 249 3.38 19.04 9.61
C LEU A 249 2.18 19.70 10.30
#